data_AF-A0A2V9QSK0-F1
#
_entry.id   AF-A0A2V9QSK0-F1
#
_cell.length_a   1.000
_cell.length_b   1.000
_cell.length_c   1.000
_cell.angle_alpha   90.00
_cell.angle_beta   90.00
_cell.angle_gamma   90.00
#
_symmetry.space_group_name_H-M   'P 1'
#
loop_
_entity.id
_entity.type
_entity.pdbx_description
1 polymer ?
#
loop_
_entity_poly.entity_id
_entity_poly.type
_entity_poly.pdbx_seq_one_letter_code
_entity_poly.pdbx_strand_id
1 'polypeptide(L)'
;EHYPENWDLAGYQLMVSSEVFRGRYRTSFERPAPITPDAILEYSFSLHTQNYSFLKGHRMMVQVQSTWFPIIDRNPQVFVPNIFEAKEADFRSATHRIYRSARYPSHVSVPVVVRPPQ
;
A
#
# COMPACT_ATOMS: atom_id res chain seq x y z
N GLU A 1 -23.53 -7.41 27.02
CA GLU A 1 -22.29 -7.61 26.24
C GLU A 1 -21.11 -7.73 27.19
N HIS A 2 -20.12 -8.56 26.86
CA HIS A 2 -18.91 -8.71 27.64
C HIS A 2 -17.86 -7.75 27.08
N TYR A 3 -17.60 -6.66 27.79
CA TYR A 3 -16.63 -5.65 27.39
C TYR A 3 -15.28 -5.97 28.01
N PRO A 4 -14.15 -5.76 27.29
CA PRO A 4 -12.84 -5.93 27.89
C PRO A 4 -12.66 -4.94 29.04
N GLU A 5 -12.04 -5.37 30.14
CA GLU A 5 -11.74 -4.50 31.29
C GLU A 5 -10.52 -3.60 31.03
N ASN A 6 -9.60 -4.03 30.15
CA ASN A 6 -8.44 -3.25 29.72
C ASN A 6 -8.65 -2.73 28.28
N TRP A 7 -8.62 -1.41 28.13
CA TRP A 7 -8.82 -0.67 26.88
C TRP A 7 -7.53 -0.04 26.32
N ASP A 8 -6.37 -0.27 26.93
CA ASP A 8 -5.13 0.48 26.68
C ASP A 8 -4.72 0.47 25.20
N LEU A 9 -5.08 -0.58 24.45
CA LEU A 9 -4.82 -0.71 23.01
C LEU A 9 -6.08 -0.95 22.17
N ALA A 10 -7.26 -0.67 22.71
CA ALA A 10 -8.51 -0.85 21.97
C ALA A 10 -8.55 0.05 20.73
N GLY A 11 -8.67 -0.56 19.55
CA GLY A 11 -8.67 0.17 18.28
C GLY A 11 -7.29 0.58 17.78
N TYR A 12 -6.20 0.22 18.47
CA TYR A 12 -4.84 0.46 18.00
C TYR A 12 -4.59 -0.26 16.66
N GLN A 13 -4.01 0.45 15.71
CA GLN A 13 -3.76 -0.05 14.35
C GLN A 13 -2.26 -0.21 14.15
N LEU A 14 -1.72 -1.33 14.61
CA LEU A 14 -0.30 -1.64 14.41
C LEU A 14 -0.02 -1.90 12.93
N MET A 15 0.90 -1.12 12.35
CA MET A 15 1.43 -1.36 11.01
C MET A 15 2.42 -2.53 11.05
N VAL A 16 1.92 -3.74 10.75
CA VAL A 16 2.73 -4.96 10.74
C VAL A 16 3.51 -5.15 9.44
N SER A 17 3.14 -4.46 8.36
CA SER A 17 3.79 -4.51 7.05
C SER A 17 3.39 -3.28 6.24
N SER A 18 4.31 -2.78 5.41
CA SER A 18 4.11 -1.58 4.59
C SER A 18 5.16 -1.50 3.49
N GLU A 19 4.75 -1.04 2.31
CA GLU A 19 5.65 -0.72 1.21
C GLU A 19 5.05 0.40 0.35
N VAL A 20 5.91 1.17 -0.32
CA VAL A 20 5.54 2.16 -1.32
C VAL A 20 6.05 1.70 -2.68
N PHE A 21 5.11 1.51 -3.61
CA PHE A 21 5.45 1.25 -5.00
C PHE A 21 5.34 2.51 -5.84
N ARG A 22 6.41 2.87 -6.55
CA ARG A 22 6.44 4.06 -7.39
C ARG A 22 6.01 3.74 -8.82
N GLY A 23 4.85 4.26 -9.21
CA GLY A 23 4.14 3.83 -10.42
C GLY A 23 4.91 3.94 -11.73
N ARG A 24 5.88 4.85 -11.85
CA ARG A 24 6.74 4.94 -13.06
C ARG A 24 7.54 3.65 -13.33
N TYR A 25 7.72 2.79 -12.32
CA TYR A 25 8.46 1.53 -12.42
C TYR A 25 7.56 0.29 -12.57
N ARG A 26 6.25 0.47 -12.82
CA ARG A 26 5.26 -0.62 -12.90
C ARG A 26 5.65 -1.76 -13.84
N THR A 27 6.31 -1.43 -14.96
CA THR A 27 6.70 -2.41 -15.99
C THR A 27 8.19 -2.73 -16.02
N SER A 28 9.02 -1.89 -15.39
CA SER A 28 10.47 -2.07 -15.32
C SER A 28 11.05 -1.16 -14.24
N PHE A 29 11.90 -1.71 -13.37
CA PHE A 29 12.67 -0.93 -12.41
C PHE A 29 13.83 -0.15 -13.05
N GLU A 30 14.29 -0.58 -14.22
CA GLU A 30 15.40 0.06 -14.95
C GLU A 30 14.90 1.17 -15.90
N ARG A 31 13.75 0.93 -16.55
CA ARG A 31 13.21 1.82 -17.59
C ARG A 31 11.88 2.41 -17.13
N PRO A 32 11.90 3.58 -16.46
CA PRO A 32 10.66 4.20 -16.01
C PRO A 32 9.80 4.68 -17.18
N ALA A 33 8.49 4.53 -17.06
CA ALA A 33 7.52 4.95 -18.07
C ALA A 33 6.39 5.79 -17.45
N PRO A 34 5.81 6.74 -18.21
CA PRO A 34 4.63 7.47 -17.77
C PRO A 34 3.43 6.52 -17.64
N ILE A 35 2.49 6.87 -16.76
CA ILE A 35 1.20 6.21 -16.64
C ILE A 35 0.19 7.01 -17.46
N THR A 36 -0.53 6.33 -18.35
CA THR A 36 -1.66 6.93 -19.07
C THR A 36 -2.75 7.34 -18.07
N PRO A 37 -3.21 8.60 -18.08
CA PRO A 37 -4.30 9.05 -17.21
C PRO A 37 -5.55 8.17 -17.36
N ASP A 38 -6.26 7.97 -16.25
CA ASP A 38 -7.52 7.20 -16.17
C ASP A 38 -7.46 5.72 -16.58
N ALA A 39 -6.29 5.22 -17.00
CA ALA A 39 -6.11 3.81 -17.31
C ALA A 39 -6.16 2.97 -16.02
N ILE A 40 -6.99 1.92 -16.04
CA ILE A 40 -7.02 0.91 -14.98
C ILE A 40 -5.84 -0.02 -15.20
N LEU A 41 -4.85 0.05 -14.30
CA LEU A 41 -3.61 -0.71 -14.39
C LEU A 41 -3.40 -1.56 -13.14
N GLU A 42 -2.94 -2.79 -13.33
CA GLU A 42 -2.53 -3.66 -12.24
C GLU A 42 -1.13 -3.29 -11.73
N TYR A 43 -0.97 -3.34 -10.41
CA TYR A 43 0.29 -3.19 -9.70
C TYR A 43 0.51 -4.43 -8.84
N SER A 44 1.65 -5.08 -9.01
CA SER A 44 2.05 -6.26 -8.25
C SER A 44 3.43 -6.04 -7.67
N PHE A 45 3.53 -6.10 -6.35
CA PHE A 45 4.75 -5.92 -5.58
C PHE A 45 4.64 -6.64 -4.24
N SER A 46 5.79 -7.00 -3.66
CA SER A 46 5.87 -7.67 -2.35
C SER A 46 5.69 -6.66 -1.22
N LEU A 47 5.03 -7.08 -0.14
CA LEU A 47 5.00 -6.36 1.15
C LEU A 47 6.09 -6.89 2.12
N HIS A 48 7.07 -7.62 1.59
CA HIS A 48 8.12 -8.33 2.34
C HIS A 48 7.61 -9.43 3.27
N THR A 49 8.53 -10.24 3.77
CA THR A 49 8.20 -11.40 4.60
C THR A 49 7.92 -10.98 6.04
N GLN A 50 6.70 -11.20 6.50
CA GLN A 50 6.33 -11.01 7.91
C GLN A 50 6.00 -12.34 8.59
N ASN A 51 6.29 -12.43 9.88
CA ASN A 51 5.85 -13.51 10.75
C ASN A 51 5.04 -12.93 11.90
N TYR A 52 3.71 -12.85 11.72
CA TYR A 52 2.81 -12.23 12.69
C TYR A 52 1.61 -13.14 12.99
N SER A 53 1.14 -13.11 14.23
CA SER A 53 -0.05 -13.84 14.67
C SER A 53 -1.17 -12.89 15.02
N PHE A 54 -2.24 -12.92 14.22
CA PHE A 54 -3.48 -12.21 14.53
C PHE A 54 -4.27 -13.05 15.54
N LEU A 55 -4.30 -12.62 16.80
CA LEU A 55 -4.98 -13.33 17.88
C LEU A 55 -6.50 -13.15 17.80
N LYS A 56 -7.23 -13.96 18.58
CA LYS A 56 -8.68 -13.81 18.73
C LYS A 56 -9.03 -12.38 19.13
N GLY A 57 -9.93 -11.75 18.37
CA GLY A 57 -10.35 -10.36 18.57
C GLY A 57 -9.56 -9.34 17.74
N HIS A 58 -8.39 -9.70 17.21
CA HIS A 58 -7.64 -8.83 16.29
C HIS A 58 -8.31 -8.81 14.91
N ARG A 59 -8.00 -7.77 14.13
CA ARG A 59 -8.45 -7.63 12.73
C ARG A 59 -7.25 -7.36 11.84
N MET A 60 -7.26 -7.96 10.65
CA MET A 60 -6.36 -7.55 9.58
C MET A 60 -6.95 -6.32 8.90
N MET A 61 -6.14 -5.28 8.74
CA MET A 61 -6.52 -4.03 8.10
C MET A 61 -5.53 -3.71 7.00
N VAL A 62 -6.04 -3.25 5.86
CA VAL A 62 -5.23 -2.76 4.74
C VAL A 62 -5.54 -1.29 4.56
N GLN A 63 -4.51 -0.45 4.65
CA GLN A 63 -4.59 0.96 4.31
C GLN A 63 -3.86 1.20 2.99
N VAL A 64 -4.46 2.02 2.12
CA VAL A 64 -3.88 2.41 0.84
C VAL A 64 -3.86 3.92 0.75
N GLN A 65 -2.69 4.47 0.44
CA GLN A 65 -2.46 5.90 0.30
C GLN A 65 -1.42 6.15 -0.79
N SER A 66 -1.35 7.39 -1.28
CA SER A 66 -0.46 7.76 -2.39
C SER A 66 0.72 8.64 -1.95
N THR A 67 0.97 8.72 -0.65
CA THR A 67 2.07 9.48 -0.05
C THR A 67 2.56 8.81 1.23
N TRP A 68 3.85 8.94 1.52
CA TRP A 68 4.40 8.59 2.84
C TRP A 68 5.44 9.62 3.28
N PHE A 69 5.01 10.87 3.36
CA PHE A 69 5.89 11.98 3.71
C PHE A 69 6.12 12.06 5.22
N PRO A 70 7.34 12.38 5.71
CA PRO A 70 8.55 12.71 4.95
C PRO A 70 9.47 11.50 4.65
N ILE A 71 9.07 10.28 5.03
CA ILE A 71 9.89 9.06 4.88
C ILE A 71 10.22 8.82 3.41
N ILE A 72 9.22 8.95 2.54
CA ILE A 72 9.35 8.88 1.09
C ILE A 72 9.03 10.25 0.51
N ASP A 73 9.86 10.71 -0.43
CA ASP A 73 9.64 11.95 -1.17
C ASP A 73 8.28 11.97 -1.88
N ARG A 74 7.70 13.18 -2.00
CA ARG A 74 6.41 13.34 -2.67
C ARG A 74 6.55 13.01 -4.15
N ASN A 75 5.66 12.18 -4.68
CA ASN A 75 5.55 11.98 -6.11
C ASN A 75 4.87 13.21 -6.75
N PRO A 76 5.45 13.85 -7.79
CA PRO A 76 4.86 15.01 -8.47
C PRO A 76 3.48 14.76 -9.10
N GLN A 77 3.08 13.49 -9.26
CA GLN A 77 1.88 13.07 -9.99
C GLN A 77 1.87 13.51 -11.46
N VAL A 78 3.07 13.75 -12.00
CA VAL A 78 3.37 13.91 -13.42
C VAL A 78 4.68 13.19 -13.68
N PHE A 79 4.84 12.64 -14.88
CA PHE A 79 6.10 12.06 -15.28
C PHE A 79 7.12 13.16 -15.55
N VAL A 80 8.15 13.23 -14.69
CA VAL A 80 9.36 14.03 -14.90
C VAL A 80 10.56 13.11 -15.12
N PRO A 81 11.61 13.54 -15.84
CA PRO A 81 12.79 12.72 -16.06
C PRO A 81 13.40 12.21 -14.75
N ASN A 82 13.58 13.09 -13.76
CA ASN A 82 14.13 12.77 -12.45
C ASN A 82 13.29 13.42 -11.34
N ILE A 83 12.82 12.64 -10.37
CA ILE A 83 11.96 13.15 -9.28
C ILE A 83 12.76 14.01 -8.30
N PHE A 84 14.05 13.72 -8.12
CA PHE A 84 14.92 14.52 -7.26
C PHE A 84 15.15 15.94 -7.78
N GLU A 85 14.86 16.18 -9.06
CA GLU A 85 14.97 17.49 -9.70
C GLU A 85 13.60 18.16 -9.90
N ALA A 86 12.52 17.55 -9.38
CA ALA A 86 11.17 18.09 -9.50
C ALA A 86 11.07 19.47 -8.84
N LYS A 87 10.52 20.43 -9.58
CA LYS A 87 10.27 21.80 -9.12
C LYS A 87 8.89 21.87 -8.51
N GLU A 88 8.64 22.92 -7.73
CA GLU A 88 7.32 23.18 -7.12
C GLU A 88 6.18 23.14 -8.16
N ALA A 89 6.40 23.72 -9.34
CA ALA A 89 5.42 23.75 -10.42
C ALA A 89 5.12 22.37 -11.07
N ASP A 90 5.96 21.35 -10.84
CA ASP A 90 5.70 20.00 -11.36
C ASP A 90 4.64 19.27 -10.52
N PHE A 91 4.52 19.61 -9.24
CA PHE A 91 3.59 18.95 -8.33
C PHE A 91 2.15 19.34 -8.65
N ARG A 92 1.35 18.35 -9.04
CA ARG A 92 -0.10 18.50 -9.24
C ARG A 92 -0.87 17.59 -8.31
N SER A 93 -2.07 18.01 -7.94
CA SER A 93 -3.03 17.09 -7.32
C SER A 93 -3.44 16.02 -8.33
N ALA A 94 -3.74 14.83 -7.82
CA ALA A 94 -4.28 13.75 -8.63
C ALA A 94 -5.37 13.04 -7.84
N THR A 95 -6.36 12.51 -8.57
CA THR A 95 -7.39 11.64 -8.00
C THR A 95 -6.99 10.20 -8.25
N HIS A 96 -6.68 9.48 -7.17
CA HIS A 96 -6.39 8.05 -7.22
C HIS A 96 -7.65 7.25 -6.93
N ARG A 97 -7.84 6.15 -7.66
CA ARG A 97 -8.96 5.22 -7.46
C ARG A 97 -8.46 3.79 -7.39
N ILE A 98 -8.83 3.10 -6.32
CA ILE A 98 -8.60 1.66 -6.17
C ILE A 98 -9.87 0.92 -6.61
N TYR A 99 -9.74 0.07 -7.62
CA TYR A 99 -10.84 -0.75 -8.12
C TYR A 99 -10.87 -2.09 -7.38
N ARG A 100 -12.05 -2.52 -6.94
CA ARG A 100 -12.26 -3.73 -6.12
C ARG A 100 -13.51 -4.49 -6.55
N SER A 101 -13.58 -4.87 -7.82
CA SER A 101 -14.71 -5.58 -8.42
C SER A 101 -14.29 -6.98 -8.89
N ALA A 102 -15.25 -7.84 -9.27
CA ALA A 102 -14.92 -9.15 -9.83
C ALA A 102 -14.05 -9.06 -11.10
N ARG A 103 -14.21 -8.00 -11.91
CA ARG A 103 -13.38 -7.73 -13.10
C ARG A 103 -11.99 -7.17 -12.74
N TYR A 104 -11.89 -6.40 -11.66
CA TYR A 104 -10.65 -5.79 -11.18
C TYR A 104 -10.44 -6.14 -9.69
N PRO A 105 -10.00 -7.36 -9.38
CA PRO A 105 -10.00 -7.90 -8.03
C PRO A 105 -8.72 -7.54 -7.27
N SER A 106 -8.52 -6.26 -6.96
CA SER A 106 -7.41 -5.86 -6.08
C SER A 106 -7.49 -6.60 -4.74
N HIS A 107 -6.37 -7.19 -4.33
CA HIS A 107 -6.27 -8.03 -3.13
C HIS A 107 -4.88 -7.95 -2.51
N VAL A 108 -4.76 -8.43 -1.28
CA VAL A 108 -3.47 -8.72 -0.62
C VAL A 108 -3.35 -10.23 -0.52
N SER A 109 -2.26 -10.79 -1.06
CA SER A 109 -1.96 -12.21 -0.90
C SER A 109 -1.27 -12.44 0.45
N VAL A 110 -1.83 -13.33 1.28
CA VAL A 110 -1.33 -13.59 2.63
C VAL A 110 -0.96 -15.08 2.76
N PRO A 111 0.32 -15.41 2.95
CA PRO A 111 0.74 -16.76 3.29
C PRO A 111 0.23 -17.12 4.69
N VAL A 112 -0.62 -18.13 4.79
CA VAL A 112 -1.16 -18.60 6.08
C VAL A 112 -0.43 -19.87 6.49
N VAL A 113 0.17 -19.85 7.68
CA VAL A 113 0.75 -21.05 8.30
C VAL A 113 -0.26 -21.63 9.28
N VAL A 114 -0.62 -22.90 9.08
CA VAL A 114 -1.45 -23.64 10.02
C VAL A 114 -0.54 -24.33 11.02
N ARG A 115 -0.73 -24.07 12.31
CA ARG A 115 0.01 -24.80 13.35
C ARG A 115 -0.48 -26.25 13.36
N PRO A 116 0.40 -27.27 13.28
CA PRO A 116 -0.03 -28.65 13.40
C PRO A 116 -0.69 -28.89 14.78
N PRO A 117 -1.63 -29.84 14.88
CA PRO A 117 -2.19 -30.23 16.17
C PRO A 117 -1.05 -30.65 17.10
N GLN A 118 -1.10 -30.18 18.35
CA GLN A 118 -0.24 -30.70 19.42
C GLN A 118 -0.78 -32.04 19.91
#